data_AF-A0A2T0BRB1-F1
#
_entry.id   AF-A0A2T0BRB1-F1
#
_cell.length_a   1.000
_cell.length_b   1.000
_cell.length_c   1.000
_cell.angle_alpha   90.00
_cell.angle_beta   90.00
_cell.angle_gamma   90.00
#
_symmetry.space_group_name_H-M   'P 1'
#
loop_
_entity.id
_entity.type
_entity.pdbx_description
1 polymer ?
#
loop_
_entity_poly.entity_id
_entity_poly.type
_entity_poly.pdbx_seq_one_letter_code
_entity_poly.pdbx_strand_id
1 'polypeptide(L)'
;MNIAGIIAEYNPFHNGHRYHIEKMKSMTGCSGVIAAVSGNFVQRGAPSIIDKWTKTYMALQNGVDLVLEIPVLYSLSSAEFFAFGAVSLLENLGVVKKLCFGSECGNIQLLESIGSILCQEPYEFKINLKKNLSEGLSYPHARSNALMEFFHHNDNSEFKDYDLRKILSSPNNILAIEYCKSLLKLKSSIIPLCIKRIGSSYNSLEMKNNFSSASSIRNFIKNEGNFDDLENNLPPSVFSILKKLQDSGYNFTFEDSLVPYLKYKYFFYKGNFKYLPDVSEGIENRIFDAIKNNCSYKDIVEASKTKRYAYSRISRILCQFFLGFEKLDTGSLRKNPCPYARVLGFNSTGKKILREVKKNSSLPIYTKIPQITDQILKLDISATSAYSLLNKNIPFNQDYTKSPIIMDKI
;
A
#
# COMPACT_ATOMS: atom_id res chain seq x y z
N MET A 1 -3.70 18.47 19.98
CA MET A 1 -4.47 18.31 18.72
C MET A 1 -4.98 16.87 18.64
N ASN A 2 -6.20 16.64 18.15
CA ASN A 2 -6.73 15.29 17.86
C ASN A 2 -6.42 14.96 16.39
N ILE A 3 -5.45 14.09 16.14
CA ILE A 3 -4.94 13.79 14.79
C ILE A 3 -5.30 12.36 14.40
N ALA A 4 -5.87 12.21 13.21
CA ALA A 4 -6.17 10.91 12.61
C ALA A 4 -5.18 10.57 11.48
N GLY A 5 -4.77 9.30 11.43
CA GLY A 5 -3.92 8.73 10.41
C GLY A 5 -4.72 7.95 9.36
N ILE A 6 -4.26 7.99 8.11
CA ILE A 6 -4.71 7.14 7.01
C ILE A 6 -3.47 6.49 6.37
N ILE A 7 -3.60 5.25 5.95
CA ILE A 7 -2.60 4.56 5.11
C ILE A 7 -3.22 4.34 3.72
N ALA A 8 -2.54 4.80 2.66
CA ALA A 8 -3.11 4.78 1.31
C ALA A 8 -2.06 4.62 0.20
N GLU A 9 -2.54 4.39 -1.02
CA GLU A 9 -1.71 4.39 -2.25
C GLU A 9 -2.06 5.54 -3.19
N TYR A 10 -3.33 5.97 -3.19
CA TYR A 10 -3.94 6.96 -4.09
C TYR A 10 -3.54 6.77 -5.56
N ASN A 11 -3.86 5.61 -6.13
CA ASN A 11 -3.39 5.17 -7.45
C ASN A 11 -4.53 4.98 -8.51
N PRO A 12 -5.24 6.05 -8.95
CA PRO A 12 -5.18 7.43 -8.47
C PRO A 12 -6.10 7.69 -7.25
N PHE A 13 -6.11 8.93 -6.74
CA PHE A 13 -7.15 9.36 -5.80
C PHE A 13 -8.53 9.32 -6.49
N HIS A 14 -9.61 8.98 -5.77
CA HIS A 14 -10.96 8.83 -6.37
C HIS A 14 -12.06 9.06 -5.32
N ASN A 15 -13.34 9.03 -5.72
CA ASN A 15 -14.46 9.38 -4.84
C ASN A 15 -14.56 8.51 -3.57
N GLY A 16 -14.28 7.21 -3.67
CA GLY A 16 -14.15 6.35 -2.48
C GLY A 16 -13.10 6.83 -1.45
N HIS A 17 -11.97 7.42 -1.90
CA HIS A 17 -10.98 8.01 -0.99
C HIS A 17 -11.50 9.30 -0.33
N ARG A 18 -12.17 10.17 -1.11
CA ARG A 18 -12.79 11.39 -0.59
C ARG A 18 -13.83 11.06 0.48
N TYR A 19 -14.73 10.13 0.17
CA TYR A 19 -15.74 9.63 1.10
C TYR A 19 -15.12 9.11 2.39
N HIS A 20 -14.05 8.31 2.30
CA HIS A 20 -13.36 7.78 3.48
C HIS A 20 -12.82 8.91 4.39
N ILE A 21 -12.20 9.94 3.80
CA ILE A 21 -11.68 11.09 4.54
C ILE A 21 -12.83 11.90 5.19
N GLU A 22 -13.88 12.20 4.44
CA GLU A 22 -15.05 12.95 4.92
C GLU A 22 -15.76 12.20 6.06
N LYS A 23 -15.96 10.89 5.90
CA LYS A 23 -16.59 10.03 6.91
C LYS A 23 -15.71 9.91 8.16
N MET A 24 -14.40 9.78 8.00
CA MET A 24 -13.47 9.77 9.13
C MET A 24 -13.49 11.10 9.89
N LYS A 25 -13.46 12.24 9.20
CA LYS A 25 -13.53 13.56 9.84
C LYS A 25 -14.82 13.73 10.64
N SER A 26 -15.97 13.39 10.05
CA SER A 26 -17.26 13.49 10.73
C SER A 26 -17.38 12.54 11.93
N MET A 27 -16.91 11.30 11.83
CA MET A 27 -16.96 10.33 12.93
C MET A 27 -16.00 10.66 14.07
N THR A 28 -14.83 11.24 13.77
CA THR A 28 -13.76 11.39 14.76
C THR A 28 -13.64 12.79 15.36
N GLY A 29 -14.24 13.80 14.72
CA GLY A 29 -14.02 15.21 15.06
C GLY A 29 -12.54 15.58 15.04
N CYS A 30 -11.73 14.95 14.18
CA CYS A 30 -10.29 15.17 14.17
C CYS A 30 -9.97 16.60 13.71
N SER A 31 -8.98 17.20 14.37
CA SER A 31 -8.47 18.54 14.06
C SER A 31 -7.43 18.54 12.94
N GLY A 32 -7.04 17.36 12.45
CA GLY A 32 -6.05 17.21 11.39
C GLY A 32 -5.91 15.76 10.92
N VAL A 33 -5.56 15.60 9.64
CA VAL A 33 -5.39 14.30 8.98
C VAL A 33 -3.96 14.16 8.44
N ILE A 34 -3.29 13.07 8.85
CA ILE A 34 -2.01 12.63 8.28
C ILE A 34 -2.30 11.43 7.36
N ALA A 35 -1.80 11.46 6.11
CA ALA A 35 -1.79 10.29 5.25
C ALA A 35 -0.36 9.78 5.06
N ALA A 36 -0.11 8.53 5.42
CA ALA A 36 1.07 7.79 4.99
C ALA A 36 0.74 7.14 3.63
N VAL A 37 1.44 7.54 2.57
CA VAL A 37 1.16 7.13 1.20
C VAL A 37 2.32 6.38 0.57
N SER A 38 2.02 5.35 -0.21
CA SER A 38 3.03 4.70 -1.04
C SER A 38 3.64 5.70 -2.03
N GLY A 39 4.96 5.63 -2.21
CA GLY A 39 5.68 6.44 -3.20
C GLY A 39 5.36 6.03 -4.64
N ASN A 40 6.40 5.91 -5.48
CA ASN A 40 6.23 5.62 -6.91
C ASN A 40 5.93 4.14 -7.22
N PHE A 41 6.01 3.25 -6.23
CA PHE A 41 5.67 1.83 -6.35
C PHE A 41 4.73 1.41 -5.22
N VAL A 42 3.74 0.59 -5.55
CA VAL A 42 2.60 0.27 -4.68
C VAL A 42 2.60 -1.20 -4.22
N GLN A 43 1.82 -1.52 -3.18
CA GLN A 43 1.80 -2.80 -2.47
C GLN A 43 1.49 -3.99 -3.38
N ARG A 44 0.74 -3.75 -4.44
CA ARG A 44 0.33 -4.78 -5.40
C ARG A 44 1.43 -5.23 -6.35
N GLY A 45 2.60 -4.60 -6.33
CA GLY A 45 3.68 -4.91 -7.26
C GLY A 45 3.48 -4.23 -8.61
N ALA A 46 3.26 -2.92 -8.59
CA ALA A 46 3.11 -2.12 -9.79
C ALA A 46 3.76 -0.74 -9.58
N PRO A 47 4.20 -0.05 -10.65
CA PRO A 47 4.42 1.38 -10.59
C PRO A 47 3.08 2.08 -10.32
N SER A 48 3.15 3.23 -9.65
CA SER A 48 2.03 4.15 -9.52
C SER A 48 1.68 4.73 -10.90
N ILE A 49 0.41 5.02 -11.19
CA ILE A 49 -0.01 5.57 -12.49
C ILE A 49 0.48 7.01 -12.70
N ILE A 50 0.69 7.71 -11.58
CA ILE A 50 1.23 9.07 -11.46
C ILE A 50 2.24 9.12 -10.31
N ASP A 51 3.15 10.07 -10.36
CA ASP A 51 4.22 10.22 -9.37
C ASP A 51 3.69 10.59 -7.97
N LYS A 52 4.52 10.32 -6.95
CA LYS A 52 4.19 10.55 -5.54
C LYS A 52 3.87 12.01 -5.19
N TRP A 53 4.43 13.00 -5.91
CA TRP A 53 4.15 14.41 -5.67
C TRP A 53 2.78 14.80 -6.23
N THR A 54 2.45 14.36 -7.44
CA THR A 54 1.12 14.58 -8.01
C THR A 54 0.03 13.96 -7.13
N LYS A 55 0.23 12.72 -6.64
CA LYS A 55 -0.67 12.08 -5.67
C LYS A 55 -0.82 12.87 -4.37
N THR A 56 0.30 13.41 -3.89
CA THR A 56 0.31 14.25 -2.69
C THR A 56 -0.53 15.51 -2.88
N TYR A 57 -0.40 16.18 -4.03
CA TYR A 57 -1.22 17.35 -4.34
C TYR A 57 -2.72 17.01 -4.36
N MET A 58 -3.10 15.90 -5.00
CA MET A 58 -4.48 15.41 -4.99
C MET A 58 -5.00 15.15 -3.57
N ALA A 59 -4.19 14.53 -2.71
CA ALA A 59 -4.58 14.24 -1.33
C ALA A 59 -4.79 15.53 -0.51
N LEU A 60 -3.90 16.51 -0.65
CA LEU A 60 -4.02 17.80 0.04
C LEU A 60 -5.29 18.56 -0.38
N GLN A 61 -5.59 18.59 -1.69
CA GLN A 61 -6.81 19.18 -2.26
C GLN A 61 -8.11 18.49 -1.80
N ASN A 62 -8.01 17.27 -1.24
CA ASN A 62 -9.16 16.47 -0.82
C ASN A 62 -9.16 16.19 0.69
N GLY A 63 -8.58 17.10 1.47
CA GLY A 63 -8.77 17.14 2.92
C GLY A 63 -7.73 16.39 3.75
N VAL A 64 -6.63 15.91 3.15
CA VAL A 64 -5.43 15.54 3.92
C VAL A 64 -4.65 16.80 4.28
N ASP A 65 -4.10 16.85 5.49
CA ASP A 65 -3.37 18.03 5.97
C ASP A 65 -1.85 17.85 5.88
N LEU A 66 -1.36 16.63 6.11
CA LEU A 66 0.06 16.26 5.99
C LEU A 66 0.17 14.92 5.27
N VAL A 67 1.01 14.85 4.24
CA VAL A 67 1.29 13.63 3.48
C VAL A 67 2.74 13.20 3.72
N LEU A 68 2.91 11.96 4.14
CA LEU A 68 4.21 11.31 4.38
C LEU A 68 4.41 10.14 3.41
N GLU A 69 5.63 9.94 2.95
CA GLU A 69 5.99 8.76 2.14
C GLU A 69 6.17 7.52 3.04
N ILE A 70 5.56 6.42 2.64
CA ILE A 70 5.91 5.08 3.14
C ILE A 70 7.13 4.61 2.33
N PRO A 71 8.28 4.32 2.97
CA PRO A 71 9.45 3.86 2.24
C PRO A 71 9.17 2.64 1.39
N VAL A 72 9.76 2.57 0.20
CA VAL A 72 9.46 1.55 -0.82
C VAL A 72 9.76 0.13 -0.34
N LEU A 73 10.70 0.00 0.60
CA LEU A 73 10.97 -1.25 1.30
C LEU A 73 9.69 -1.86 1.91
N TYR A 74 8.83 -1.02 2.50
CA TYR A 74 7.56 -1.42 3.08
C TYR A 74 6.41 -1.29 2.07
N SER A 75 6.39 -0.20 1.28
CA SER A 75 5.29 0.06 0.34
C SER A 75 5.17 -1.03 -0.72
N LEU A 76 6.29 -1.63 -1.14
CA LEU A 76 6.35 -2.72 -2.13
C LEU A 76 6.57 -4.08 -1.44
N SER A 77 5.78 -4.40 -0.43
CA SER A 77 5.85 -5.68 0.30
C SER A 77 4.48 -6.33 0.50
N SER A 78 4.44 -7.53 1.10
CA SER A 78 3.19 -8.19 1.49
C SER A 78 2.38 -7.31 2.46
N ALA A 79 1.08 -7.62 2.63
CA ALA A 79 0.20 -6.85 3.52
C ALA A 79 0.76 -6.71 4.95
N GLU A 80 1.40 -7.75 5.47
CA GLU A 80 2.03 -7.76 6.79
C GLU A 80 3.13 -6.69 6.91
N PHE A 81 4.12 -6.70 6.01
CA PHE A 81 5.23 -5.75 6.06
C PHE A 81 4.81 -4.33 5.67
N PHE A 82 3.86 -4.21 4.73
CA PHE A 82 3.25 -2.94 4.35
C PHE A 82 2.56 -2.29 5.56
N ALA A 83 1.71 -3.05 6.25
CA ALA A 83 1.01 -2.59 7.45
C ALA A 83 1.98 -2.24 8.56
N PHE A 84 2.96 -3.10 8.84
CA PHE A 84 3.93 -2.86 9.90
C PHE A 84 4.77 -1.58 9.66
N GLY A 85 5.28 -1.39 8.44
CA GLY A 85 6.04 -0.19 8.08
C GLY A 85 5.20 1.08 8.17
N ALA A 86 3.97 1.06 7.65
CA ALA A 86 3.10 2.22 7.64
C ALA A 86 2.54 2.57 9.03
N VAL A 87 2.17 1.56 9.84
CA VAL A 87 1.72 1.77 11.23
C VAL A 87 2.88 2.23 12.11
N SER A 88 4.07 1.65 11.98
CA SER A 88 5.24 2.11 12.74
C SER A 88 5.67 3.53 12.39
N LEU A 89 5.52 3.95 11.12
CA LEU A 89 5.69 5.33 10.73
C LEU A 89 4.74 6.25 11.52
N LEU A 90 3.44 5.94 11.53
CA LEU A 90 2.43 6.77 12.20
C LEU A 90 2.54 6.77 13.72
N GLU A 91 2.83 5.61 14.33
CA GLU A 91 3.07 5.46 15.77
C GLU A 91 4.22 6.34 16.23
N ASN A 92 5.37 6.23 15.56
CA ASN A 92 6.58 6.92 15.96
C ASN A 92 6.56 8.44 15.66
N LEU A 93 5.47 8.98 15.07
CA LEU A 93 5.24 10.42 15.06
C LEU A 93 4.85 10.97 16.44
N GLY A 94 4.35 10.13 17.34
CA GLY A 94 3.97 10.49 18.71
C GLY A 94 2.69 11.35 18.84
N VAL A 95 2.04 11.69 17.72
CA VAL A 95 0.89 12.62 17.70
C VAL A 95 -0.41 12.02 17.17
N VAL A 96 -0.35 10.88 16.48
CA VAL A 96 -1.52 10.21 15.92
C VAL A 96 -2.29 9.53 17.04
N LYS A 97 -3.61 9.71 17.07
CA LYS A 97 -4.49 9.10 18.10
C LYS A 97 -5.40 8.03 17.54
N LYS A 98 -5.77 8.14 16.26
CA LYS A 98 -6.69 7.24 15.58
C LYS A 98 -6.11 6.83 14.24
N LEU A 99 -6.18 5.55 13.89
CA LEU A 99 -5.86 5.05 12.56
C LEU A 99 -7.15 4.63 11.88
N CYS A 100 -7.52 5.30 10.80
CA CYS A 100 -8.75 4.99 10.09
C CYS A 100 -8.47 4.29 8.76
N PHE A 101 -9.16 3.18 8.54
CA PHE A 101 -9.08 2.39 7.31
C PHE A 101 -10.46 1.90 6.86
N GLY A 102 -10.59 1.69 5.55
CA GLY A 102 -11.77 1.06 4.97
C GLY A 102 -11.71 -0.46 5.09
N SER A 103 -12.84 -1.12 5.25
CA SER A 103 -12.96 -2.59 5.17
C SER A 103 -14.25 -3.01 4.48
N GLU A 104 -14.28 -4.23 3.93
CA GLU A 104 -15.51 -4.78 3.35
C GLU A 104 -16.53 -5.19 4.43
N CYS A 105 -16.08 -5.68 5.60
CA CYS A 105 -16.99 -6.14 6.65
C CYS A 105 -17.56 -4.99 7.49
N GLY A 106 -16.80 -3.90 7.69
CA GLY A 106 -17.21 -2.75 8.49
C GLY A 106 -17.21 -2.98 10.01
N ASN A 107 -16.73 -4.13 10.51
CA ASN A 107 -16.74 -4.49 11.93
C ASN A 107 -15.32 -4.43 12.52
N ILE A 108 -15.05 -3.41 13.33
CA ILE A 108 -13.71 -3.21 13.92
C ILE A 108 -13.37 -4.28 14.98
N GLN A 109 -14.33 -4.64 15.82
CA GLN A 109 -14.15 -5.62 16.89
C GLN A 109 -13.73 -6.99 16.34
N LEU A 110 -14.34 -7.40 15.23
CA LEU A 110 -13.98 -8.64 14.53
C LEU A 110 -12.56 -8.57 13.96
N LEU A 111 -12.20 -7.46 13.32
CA LEU A 111 -10.87 -7.26 12.72
C LEU A 111 -9.77 -7.21 13.79
N GLU A 112 -10.03 -6.56 14.92
CA GLU A 112 -9.13 -6.53 16.08
C GLU A 112 -8.99 -7.93 16.71
N SER A 113 -10.09 -8.65 16.89
CA SER A 113 -10.08 -10.02 17.44
C SER A 113 -9.25 -10.96 16.58
N ILE A 114 -9.47 -10.94 15.27
CA ILE A 114 -8.68 -11.71 14.30
C ILE A 114 -7.20 -11.28 14.36
N GLY A 115 -6.92 -9.98 14.33
CA GLY A 115 -5.56 -9.43 14.43
C GLY A 115 -4.83 -9.87 15.71
N SER A 116 -5.53 -9.91 16.84
CA SER A 116 -5.00 -10.34 18.14
C SER A 116 -4.63 -11.82 18.15
N ILE A 117 -5.53 -12.70 17.69
CA ILE A 117 -5.27 -14.14 17.59
C ILE A 117 -4.04 -14.40 16.72
N LEU A 118 -3.92 -13.69 15.59
CA LEU A 118 -2.81 -13.83 14.66
C LEU A 118 -1.50 -13.18 15.14
N CYS A 119 -1.57 -12.30 16.13
CA CYS A 119 -0.39 -11.68 16.74
C CYS A 119 0.15 -12.55 17.88
N GLN A 120 -0.75 -13.05 18.73
CA GLN A 120 -0.40 -13.82 19.94
C GLN A 120 -0.21 -15.30 19.64
N GLU A 121 -0.89 -15.79 18.60
CA GLU A 121 -0.93 -17.19 18.18
C GLU A 121 -1.14 -18.16 19.36
N PRO A 122 -2.33 -18.14 20.00
CA PRO A 122 -2.63 -18.98 21.15
C PRO A 122 -2.48 -20.46 20.81
N TYR A 123 -2.22 -21.29 21.84
CA TYR A 123 -1.90 -22.71 21.68
C TYR A 123 -2.95 -23.48 20.87
N GLU A 124 -4.24 -23.26 21.17
CA GLU A 124 -5.36 -23.87 20.46
C GLU A 124 -5.35 -23.53 18.96
N PHE A 125 -5.19 -22.25 18.62
CA PHE A 125 -5.07 -21.80 17.23
C PHE A 125 -3.88 -22.47 16.51
N LYS A 126 -2.71 -22.55 17.17
CA LYS A 126 -1.52 -23.20 16.60
C LYS A 126 -1.74 -24.68 16.30
N ILE A 127 -2.39 -25.40 17.20
CA ILE A 127 -2.71 -26.83 16.98
C ILE A 127 -3.62 -26.97 15.77
N ASN A 128 -4.72 -26.21 15.72
CA ASN A 128 -5.69 -26.31 14.64
C ASN A 128 -5.07 -25.91 13.30
N LEU A 129 -4.21 -24.88 13.29
CA LEU A 129 -3.46 -24.50 12.09
C LEU A 129 -2.53 -25.63 11.62
N LYS A 130 -1.76 -26.24 12.53
CA LYS A 130 -0.85 -27.34 12.20
C LYS A 130 -1.61 -28.58 11.69
N LYS A 131 -2.74 -28.92 12.32
CA LYS A 131 -3.64 -29.99 11.89
C LYS A 131 -4.12 -29.75 10.46
N ASN A 132 -4.75 -28.60 10.20
CA ASN A 132 -5.25 -28.23 8.89
C ASN A 132 -4.13 -28.22 7.80
N LEU A 133 -2.92 -27.79 8.14
CA LEU A 133 -1.77 -27.85 7.23
C LEU A 133 -1.32 -29.31 6.94
N SER A 134 -1.34 -30.18 7.95
CA SER A 134 -0.99 -31.60 7.78
C SER A 134 -1.99 -32.38 6.91
N GLU A 135 -3.23 -31.90 6.83
CA GLU A 135 -4.27 -32.42 5.94
C GLU A 135 -4.11 -31.93 4.48
N GLY A 136 -3.04 -31.18 4.18
CA GLY A 136 -2.72 -30.71 2.83
C GLY A 136 -3.44 -29.44 2.40
N LEU A 137 -4.15 -28.76 3.31
CA LEU A 137 -4.78 -27.47 3.03
C LEU A 137 -3.72 -26.40 2.77
N SER A 138 -3.98 -25.49 1.82
CA SER A 138 -3.10 -24.35 1.62
C SER A 138 -3.13 -23.42 2.82
N TYR A 139 -2.02 -22.72 3.08
CA TYR A 139 -1.89 -21.86 4.26
C TYR A 139 -3.07 -20.89 4.47
N PRO A 140 -3.61 -20.19 3.44
CA PRO A 140 -4.80 -19.34 3.61
C PRO A 140 -6.05 -20.10 4.08
N HIS A 141 -6.28 -21.32 3.56
CA HIS A 141 -7.41 -22.16 3.98
C HIS A 141 -7.19 -22.68 5.40
N ALA A 142 -6.01 -23.20 5.70
CA ALA A 142 -5.67 -23.70 7.02
C ALA A 142 -5.79 -22.62 8.11
N ARG A 143 -5.33 -21.39 7.81
CA ARG A 143 -5.47 -20.22 8.69
C ARG A 143 -6.94 -19.85 8.90
N SER A 144 -7.76 -19.88 7.85
CA SER A 144 -9.19 -19.56 7.94
C SER A 144 -9.93 -20.58 8.79
N ASN A 145 -9.67 -21.87 8.59
CA ASN A 145 -10.28 -22.96 9.36
C ASN A 145 -9.88 -22.89 10.84
N ALA A 146 -8.59 -22.74 11.13
CA ALA A 146 -8.10 -22.63 12.49
C ALA A 146 -8.70 -21.43 13.25
N LEU A 147 -8.95 -20.31 12.57
CA LEU A 147 -9.66 -19.17 13.15
C LEU A 147 -11.12 -19.49 13.44
N MET A 148 -11.84 -20.13 12.50
CA MET A 148 -13.24 -20.54 12.72
C MET A 148 -13.35 -21.46 13.94
N GLU A 149 -12.52 -22.50 14.01
CA GLU A 149 -12.49 -23.44 15.13
C GLU A 149 -12.24 -22.71 16.46
N PHE A 150 -11.28 -21.78 16.49
CA PHE A 150 -10.97 -20.99 17.69
C PHE A 150 -12.16 -20.11 18.15
N PHE A 151 -12.89 -19.49 17.23
CA PHE A 151 -14.07 -18.69 17.58
C PHE A 151 -15.24 -19.56 18.06
N HIS A 152 -15.42 -20.76 17.51
CA HIS A 152 -16.47 -21.69 17.93
C HIS A 152 -16.24 -22.21 19.36
N HIS A 153 -15.00 -22.55 19.71
CA HIS A 153 -14.67 -23.11 21.02
C HIS A 153 -14.74 -22.10 22.17
N ASN A 154 -14.40 -20.83 21.93
CA ASN A 154 -14.39 -19.79 22.96
C ASN A 154 -15.75 -19.08 23.16
N ASP A 155 -16.84 -19.69 22.68
CA ASP A 155 -18.21 -19.18 22.79
C ASP A 155 -18.42 -17.71 22.41
N ASN A 156 -17.62 -17.23 21.46
CA ASN A 156 -17.77 -15.90 20.84
C ASN A 156 -18.97 -15.91 19.88
N SER A 157 -20.17 -16.01 20.44
CA SER A 157 -21.45 -16.04 19.71
C SER A 157 -21.62 -14.86 18.75
N GLU A 158 -21.03 -13.71 19.09
CA GLU A 158 -21.06 -12.48 18.31
C GLU A 158 -20.43 -12.60 16.90
N PHE A 159 -19.52 -13.55 16.69
CA PHE A 159 -18.80 -13.71 15.43
C PHE A 159 -19.18 -14.96 14.62
N LYS A 160 -20.09 -15.81 15.14
CA LYS A 160 -20.49 -17.09 14.50
C LYS A 160 -21.17 -16.88 13.13
N ASP A 161 -21.84 -15.74 12.92
CA ASP A 161 -22.57 -15.45 11.68
C ASP A 161 -21.69 -14.91 10.53
N TYR A 162 -20.41 -14.63 10.79
CA TYR A 162 -19.51 -14.10 9.77
C TYR A 162 -18.81 -15.20 8.98
N ASP A 163 -18.85 -15.11 7.65
CA ASP A 163 -18.02 -15.95 6.78
C ASP A 163 -16.56 -15.48 6.82
N LEU A 164 -15.76 -16.08 7.71
CA LEU A 164 -14.35 -15.74 7.89
C LEU A 164 -13.53 -15.97 6.61
N ARG A 165 -13.90 -16.92 5.75
CA ARG A 165 -13.20 -17.15 4.48
C ARG A 165 -13.37 -15.95 3.55
N LYS A 166 -14.59 -15.38 3.49
CA LYS A 166 -14.85 -14.15 2.73
C LYS A 166 -14.12 -12.95 3.34
N ILE A 167 -14.05 -12.86 4.66
CA ILE A 167 -13.33 -11.78 5.34
C ILE A 167 -11.83 -11.85 5.02
N LEU A 168 -11.21 -13.02 5.19
CA LEU A 168 -9.77 -13.23 5.04
C LEU A 168 -9.30 -13.26 3.58
N SER A 169 -10.22 -13.34 2.61
CA SER A 169 -9.90 -13.23 1.19
C SER A 169 -10.11 -11.83 0.62
N SER A 170 -10.77 -10.93 1.36
CA SER A 170 -11.07 -9.58 0.90
C SER A 170 -9.87 -8.64 1.13
N PRO A 171 -9.39 -7.90 0.11
CA PRO A 171 -8.12 -7.17 0.22
C PRO A 171 -8.07 -6.09 1.32
N ASN A 172 -9.16 -5.34 1.54
CA ASN A 172 -9.13 -4.30 2.57
C ASN A 172 -9.27 -4.88 3.97
N ASN A 173 -10.05 -5.95 4.15
CA ASN A 173 -10.08 -6.71 5.40
C ASN A 173 -8.70 -7.29 5.76
N ILE A 174 -7.97 -7.86 4.77
CA ILE A 174 -6.60 -8.35 5.00
C ILE A 174 -5.70 -7.23 5.51
N LEU A 175 -5.71 -6.07 4.85
CA LEU A 175 -4.92 -4.91 5.29
C LEU A 175 -5.35 -4.43 6.68
N ALA A 176 -6.65 -4.34 6.94
CA ALA A 176 -7.19 -3.93 8.24
C ALA A 176 -6.74 -4.86 9.38
N ILE A 177 -6.78 -6.18 9.18
CA ILE A 177 -6.28 -7.17 10.13
C ILE A 177 -4.78 -6.96 10.38
N GLU A 178 -3.99 -6.78 9.33
CA GLU A 178 -2.54 -6.57 9.47
C GLU A 178 -2.22 -5.20 10.12
N TYR A 179 -3.07 -4.16 9.97
CA TYR A 179 -2.96 -2.91 10.72
C TYR A 179 -3.22 -3.15 12.22
N CYS A 180 -4.32 -3.83 12.59
CA CYS A 180 -4.62 -4.16 13.98
C CYS A 180 -3.51 -5.01 14.61
N LYS A 181 -3.04 -6.03 13.90
CA LYS A 181 -1.89 -6.86 14.31
C LYS A 181 -0.63 -6.02 14.50
N SER A 182 -0.35 -5.07 13.62
CA SER A 182 0.82 -4.19 13.72
C SER A 182 0.73 -3.25 14.91
N LEU A 183 -0.45 -2.67 15.19
CA LEU A 183 -0.71 -1.84 16.36
C LEU A 183 -0.44 -2.62 17.66
N LEU A 184 -0.95 -3.86 17.74
CA LEU A 184 -0.70 -4.75 18.89
C LEU A 184 0.78 -5.09 19.05
N LYS A 185 1.46 -5.46 17.96
CA LYS A 185 2.89 -5.79 17.98
C LYS A 185 3.77 -4.63 18.45
N LEU A 186 3.38 -3.40 18.07
CA LEU A 186 4.07 -2.17 18.48
C LEU A 186 3.67 -1.68 19.87
N LYS A 187 2.70 -2.34 20.54
CA LYS A 187 2.08 -1.86 21.79
C LYS A 187 1.59 -0.41 21.66
N SER A 188 1.04 -0.09 20.50
CA SER A 188 0.62 1.26 20.12
C SER A 188 -0.56 1.74 20.96
N SER A 189 -0.60 3.04 21.22
CA SER A 189 -1.76 3.73 21.81
C SER A 189 -2.77 4.24 20.77
N ILE A 190 -2.48 4.06 19.48
CA ILE A 190 -3.37 4.47 18.39
C ILE A 190 -4.59 3.56 18.35
N ILE A 191 -5.77 4.17 18.37
CA ILE A 191 -7.04 3.45 18.31
C ILE A 191 -7.41 3.18 16.84
N PRO A 192 -7.57 1.92 16.42
CA PRO A 192 -8.00 1.62 15.05
C PRO A 192 -9.49 1.91 14.88
N LEU A 193 -9.84 2.43 13.70
CA LEU A 193 -11.21 2.74 13.32
C LEU A 193 -11.51 2.20 11.92
N CYS A 194 -12.67 1.58 11.78
CA CYS A 194 -13.09 0.95 10.55
C CYS A 194 -14.26 1.72 9.92
N ILE A 195 -14.18 1.98 8.62
CA ILE A 195 -15.29 2.49 7.80
C ILE A 195 -15.69 1.42 6.78
N LYS A 196 -16.97 1.05 6.74
CA LYS A 196 -17.48 0.13 5.72
C LYS A 196 -17.34 0.76 4.34
N ARG A 197 -16.71 0.06 3.40
CA ARG A 197 -16.55 0.55 2.03
C ARG A 197 -17.90 0.62 1.32
N ILE A 198 -18.12 1.71 0.60
CA ILE A 198 -19.23 1.90 -0.34
C ILE A 198 -18.65 1.77 -1.75
N GLY A 199 -19.27 0.96 -2.62
CA GLY A 199 -18.86 0.78 -4.01
C GLY A 199 -18.60 -0.66 -4.43
N SER A 200 -18.07 -0.83 -5.64
CA SER A 200 -17.80 -2.14 -6.25
C SER A 200 -16.76 -2.97 -5.49
N SER A 201 -16.85 -4.30 -5.65
CA SER A 201 -15.83 -5.23 -5.16
C SER A 201 -14.47 -4.88 -5.75
N TYR A 202 -13.41 -5.11 -4.98
CA TYR A 202 -12.03 -4.68 -5.28
C TYR A 202 -11.51 -5.06 -6.69
N ASN A 203 -12.14 -6.04 -7.35
CA ASN A 203 -11.70 -6.64 -8.61
C ASN A 203 -12.63 -6.40 -9.81
N SER A 204 -13.66 -5.55 -9.72
CA SER A 204 -14.46 -5.25 -10.92
C SER A 204 -13.69 -4.33 -11.85
N LEU A 205 -13.38 -4.77 -13.07
CA LEU A 205 -12.76 -3.92 -14.10
C LEU A 205 -13.76 -2.97 -14.75
N GLU A 206 -15.06 -3.22 -14.58
CA GLU A 206 -16.15 -2.38 -15.07
C GLU A 206 -16.25 -1.09 -14.26
N MET A 207 -16.46 0.02 -14.97
CA MET A 207 -16.82 1.29 -14.35
C MET A 207 -18.26 1.25 -13.86
N LYS A 208 -18.47 1.77 -12.65
CA LYS A 208 -19.80 2.08 -12.12
C LYS A 208 -19.94 3.59 -11.97
N ASN A 209 -21.17 4.07 -11.87
CA ASN A 209 -21.40 5.46 -11.48
C ASN A 209 -20.90 5.70 -10.04
N ASN A 210 -20.15 6.78 -9.86
CA ASN A 210 -19.72 7.40 -8.59
C ASN A 210 -18.69 6.66 -7.71
N PHE A 211 -18.61 5.33 -7.73
CA PHE A 211 -17.71 4.57 -6.84
C PHE A 211 -17.00 3.41 -7.53
N SER A 212 -16.33 3.70 -8.65
CA SER A 212 -15.41 2.77 -9.29
C SER A 212 -14.15 2.53 -8.45
N SER A 213 -13.57 1.34 -8.57
CA SER A 213 -12.31 1.02 -7.91
C SER A 213 -11.13 1.73 -8.60
N ALA A 214 -10.04 1.93 -7.88
CA ALA A 214 -8.79 2.43 -8.47
C ALA A 214 -8.34 1.58 -9.67
N SER A 215 -8.51 0.25 -9.61
CA SER A 215 -8.16 -0.66 -10.71
C SER A 215 -9.03 -0.44 -11.95
N SER A 216 -10.34 -0.20 -11.78
CA SER A 216 -11.27 0.09 -12.89
C SER A 216 -10.89 1.41 -13.57
N ILE A 217 -10.59 2.44 -12.78
CA ILE A 217 -10.15 3.75 -13.29
C ILE A 217 -8.83 3.62 -14.06
N ARG A 218 -7.85 2.90 -13.51
CA ARG A 218 -6.58 2.66 -14.22
C ARG A 218 -6.78 1.88 -15.52
N ASN A 219 -7.63 0.87 -15.52
CA ASN A 219 -7.96 0.10 -16.73
C ASN A 219 -8.62 0.98 -17.80
N PHE A 220 -9.52 1.88 -17.40
CA PHE A 220 -10.15 2.83 -18.32
C PHE A 220 -9.12 3.79 -18.95
N ILE A 221 -8.22 4.36 -18.14
CA ILE A 221 -7.14 5.23 -18.63
C ILE A 221 -6.20 4.45 -19.57
N LYS A 222 -5.87 3.20 -19.23
CA LYS A 222 -4.96 2.36 -20.05
C LYS A 222 -5.52 2.07 -21.43
N ASN A 223 -6.83 1.83 -21.54
CA ASN A 223 -7.49 1.49 -22.79
C ASN A 223 -8.01 2.72 -23.55
N GLU A 224 -7.47 3.91 -23.24
CA GLU A 224 -7.77 5.17 -23.92
C GLU A 224 -9.27 5.50 -24.00
N GLY A 225 -10.02 5.18 -22.94
CA GLY A 225 -11.41 5.60 -22.83
C GLY A 225 -11.56 7.12 -22.83
N ASN A 226 -12.74 7.63 -23.22
CA ASN A 226 -13.01 9.07 -23.18
C ASN A 226 -12.88 9.57 -21.73
N PHE A 227 -11.85 10.37 -21.47
CA PHE A 227 -11.50 10.78 -20.11
C PHE A 227 -12.65 11.47 -19.38
N ASP A 228 -13.54 12.14 -20.11
CA ASP A 228 -14.70 12.83 -19.55
C ASP A 228 -15.68 11.87 -18.84
N ASP A 229 -15.68 10.58 -19.20
CA ASP A 229 -16.48 9.55 -18.51
C ASP A 229 -15.99 9.28 -17.07
N LEU A 230 -14.77 9.71 -16.73
CA LEU A 230 -14.24 9.62 -15.36
C LEU A 230 -14.74 10.73 -14.44
N GLU A 231 -15.40 11.77 -14.95
CA GLU A 231 -15.82 12.95 -14.17
C GLU A 231 -16.64 12.54 -12.95
N ASN A 232 -17.59 11.61 -13.13
CA ASN A 232 -18.44 11.13 -12.04
C ASN A 232 -17.72 10.21 -11.04
N ASN A 233 -16.55 9.66 -11.38
CA ASN A 233 -15.82 8.71 -10.54
C ASN A 233 -14.70 9.36 -9.71
N LEU A 234 -14.39 10.62 -10.00
CA LEU A 234 -13.29 11.36 -9.42
C LEU A 234 -13.81 12.63 -8.72
N PRO A 235 -13.13 13.10 -7.66
CA PRO A 235 -13.38 14.44 -7.17
C PRO A 235 -13.05 15.48 -8.25
N PRO A 236 -13.77 16.61 -8.33
CA PRO A 236 -13.55 17.62 -9.38
C PRO A 236 -12.09 18.10 -9.47
N SER A 237 -11.44 18.30 -8.32
CA SER A 237 -10.01 18.69 -8.27
C SER A 237 -9.09 17.62 -8.87
N VAL A 238 -9.39 16.34 -8.63
CA VAL A 238 -8.60 15.22 -9.16
C VAL A 238 -8.84 15.04 -10.66
N PHE A 239 -10.10 15.12 -11.10
CA PHE A 239 -10.46 15.08 -12.51
C PHE A 239 -9.70 16.16 -13.30
N SER A 240 -9.75 17.41 -12.84
CA SER A 240 -9.03 18.52 -13.46
C SER A 240 -7.52 18.28 -13.56
N ILE A 241 -6.89 17.76 -12.48
CA ILE A 241 -5.45 17.44 -12.50
C ILE A 241 -5.15 16.36 -13.53
N LEU A 242 -5.92 15.26 -13.55
CA LEU A 242 -5.68 14.15 -14.47
C LEU A 242 -5.95 14.54 -15.92
N LYS A 243 -7.01 15.31 -16.19
CA LYS A 243 -7.30 15.85 -17.52
C LYS A 243 -6.17 16.73 -18.03
N LYS A 244 -5.68 17.66 -17.19
CA LYS A 244 -4.52 18.49 -17.54
C LYS A 244 -3.26 17.67 -17.84
N LEU A 245 -3.02 16.59 -17.10
CA LEU A 245 -1.90 15.68 -17.38
C LEU A 245 -2.09 15.00 -18.74
N GLN A 246 -3.28 14.46 -19.02
CA GLN A 246 -3.60 13.88 -20.31
C GLN A 246 -3.37 14.88 -21.46
N ASP A 247 -3.92 16.09 -21.34
CA ASP A 247 -3.82 17.13 -22.38
C ASP A 247 -2.37 17.59 -22.60
N SER A 248 -1.52 17.47 -21.58
CA SER A 248 -0.08 17.78 -21.68
C SER A 248 0.77 16.63 -22.26
N GLY A 249 0.16 15.52 -22.65
CA GLY A 249 0.87 14.33 -23.13
C GLY A 249 1.61 13.58 -22.03
N TYR A 250 1.09 13.57 -20.80
CA TYR A 250 1.67 12.81 -19.69
C TYR A 250 1.59 11.31 -19.95
N ASN A 251 2.71 10.61 -19.82
CA ASN A 251 2.78 9.17 -19.99
C ASN A 251 2.32 8.45 -18.71
N PHE A 252 1.02 8.23 -18.58
CA PHE A 252 0.47 7.43 -17.48
C PHE A 252 1.18 6.08 -17.40
N THR A 253 1.65 5.74 -16.20
CA THR A 253 2.59 4.61 -16.05
C THR A 253 1.85 3.33 -15.67
N PHE A 254 2.12 2.27 -16.42
CA PHE A 254 1.51 0.95 -16.20
C PHE A 254 2.60 -0.13 -16.12
N GLU A 255 2.22 -1.32 -15.66
CA GLU A 255 3.13 -2.42 -15.37
C GLU A 255 3.93 -2.88 -16.60
N ASP A 256 3.36 -2.77 -17.81
CA ASP A 256 4.02 -3.13 -19.08
C ASP A 256 5.29 -2.30 -19.35
N SER A 257 5.37 -1.08 -18.81
CA SER A 257 6.57 -0.23 -18.92
C SER A 257 7.81 -0.85 -18.27
N LEU A 258 7.65 -1.80 -17.34
CA LEU A 258 8.74 -2.50 -16.69
C LEU A 258 9.41 -3.53 -17.60
N VAL A 259 8.69 -4.09 -18.58
CA VAL A 259 9.10 -5.31 -19.30
C VAL A 259 10.45 -5.15 -20.02
N PRO A 260 10.74 -4.06 -20.76
CA PRO A 260 12.03 -3.89 -21.40
C PRO A 260 13.20 -3.91 -20.41
N TYR A 261 13.00 -3.30 -19.23
CA TYR A 261 14.04 -3.22 -18.19
C TYR A 261 14.20 -4.53 -17.43
N LEU A 262 13.11 -5.27 -17.19
CA LEU A 262 13.17 -6.62 -16.62
C LEU A 262 13.94 -7.56 -17.55
N LYS A 263 13.67 -7.51 -18.86
CA LYS A 263 14.42 -8.25 -19.88
C LYS A 263 15.89 -7.86 -19.91
N TYR A 264 16.18 -6.56 -19.97
CA TYR A 264 17.55 -6.06 -19.93
C TYR A 264 18.31 -6.57 -18.69
N LYS A 265 17.71 -6.43 -17.50
CA LYS A 265 18.33 -6.88 -16.25
C LYS A 265 18.48 -8.41 -16.21
N TYR A 266 17.52 -9.16 -16.75
CA TYR A 266 17.63 -10.61 -16.89
C TYR A 266 18.83 -11.02 -17.76
N PHE A 267 18.97 -10.45 -18.96
CA PHE A 267 20.01 -10.85 -19.91
C PHE A 267 21.43 -10.51 -19.43
N PHE A 268 21.61 -9.32 -18.84
CA PHE A 268 22.95 -8.81 -18.54
C PHE A 268 23.35 -8.93 -17.07
N TYR A 269 22.38 -9.01 -16.16
CA TYR A 269 22.68 -8.95 -14.73
C TYR A 269 22.37 -10.23 -13.98
N LYS A 270 21.78 -11.27 -14.63
CA LYS A 270 21.40 -12.59 -14.08
C LYS A 270 21.33 -12.60 -12.54
N GLY A 271 20.58 -11.63 -12.00
CA GLY A 271 20.68 -11.28 -10.60
C GLY A 271 20.20 -12.46 -9.78
N ASN A 272 20.75 -12.64 -8.58
CA ASN A 272 20.33 -13.69 -7.67
C ASN A 272 18.88 -13.42 -7.19
N PHE A 273 17.87 -13.75 -8.01
CA PHE A 273 16.44 -13.67 -7.66
C PHE A 273 16.15 -14.38 -6.33
N LYS A 274 16.93 -15.41 -6.00
CA LYS A 274 16.89 -16.10 -4.70
C LYS A 274 17.06 -15.19 -3.48
N TYR A 275 17.68 -14.01 -3.64
CA TYR A 275 17.83 -13.02 -2.57
C TYR A 275 16.72 -11.96 -2.58
N LEU A 276 15.81 -11.99 -3.57
CA LEU A 276 14.64 -11.13 -3.52
C LEU A 276 13.70 -11.58 -2.41
N PRO A 277 13.01 -10.63 -1.77
CA PRO A 277 11.95 -10.97 -0.86
C PRO A 277 10.85 -11.77 -1.55
N ASP A 278 10.15 -12.60 -0.76
CA ASP A 278 9.03 -13.42 -1.22
C ASP A 278 9.40 -14.50 -2.28
N VAL A 279 10.68 -14.71 -2.62
CA VAL A 279 11.15 -15.82 -3.48
C VAL A 279 11.52 -17.02 -2.62
N SER A 280 10.97 -18.19 -2.94
CA SER A 280 11.35 -19.47 -2.32
C SER A 280 11.08 -20.64 -3.27
N GLU A 281 11.72 -21.79 -3.02
CA GLU A 281 11.38 -23.07 -3.68
C GLU A 281 11.47 -23.06 -5.21
N GLY A 282 12.44 -22.33 -5.78
CA GLY A 282 12.72 -22.40 -7.22
C GLY A 282 11.77 -21.61 -8.12
N ILE A 283 10.85 -20.79 -7.56
CA ILE A 283 9.94 -19.94 -8.34
C ILE A 283 10.71 -18.98 -9.28
N GLU A 284 11.92 -18.59 -8.89
CA GLU A 284 12.82 -17.76 -9.68
C GLU A 284 13.08 -18.34 -11.07
N ASN A 285 13.17 -19.66 -11.21
CA ASN A 285 13.40 -20.32 -12.50
C ASN A 285 12.19 -20.12 -13.42
N ARG A 286 10.97 -20.30 -12.89
CA ARG A 286 9.73 -20.03 -13.66
C ARG A 286 9.63 -18.57 -14.06
N ILE A 287 10.00 -17.65 -13.18
CA ILE A 287 9.98 -16.21 -13.47
C ILE A 287 11.00 -15.87 -14.56
N PHE A 288 12.19 -16.46 -14.51
CA PHE A 288 13.21 -16.27 -15.54
C PHE A 288 12.75 -16.77 -16.91
N ASP A 289 12.20 -17.98 -16.96
CA ASP A 289 11.65 -18.52 -18.21
C ASP A 289 10.50 -17.66 -18.72
N ALA A 290 9.67 -17.14 -17.83
CA ALA A 290 8.58 -16.24 -18.20
C ALA A 290 9.10 -14.90 -18.76
N ILE A 291 10.09 -14.26 -18.13
CA ILE A 291 10.71 -13.02 -18.62
C ILE A 291 11.35 -13.23 -20.00
N LYS A 292 12.01 -14.38 -20.20
CA LYS A 292 12.66 -14.72 -21.47
C LYS A 292 11.64 -14.85 -22.60
N ASN A 293 10.54 -15.57 -22.36
CA ASN A 293 9.65 -16.04 -23.41
C ASN A 293 8.43 -15.15 -23.68
N ASN A 294 8.18 -14.13 -22.85
CA ASN A 294 7.00 -13.27 -22.97
C ASN A 294 7.36 -11.80 -23.18
N CYS A 295 6.42 -11.02 -23.73
CA CYS A 295 6.60 -9.61 -24.06
C CYS A 295 5.61 -8.66 -23.38
N SER A 296 4.58 -9.16 -22.70
CA SER A 296 3.69 -8.36 -21.85
C SER A 296 3.90 -8.69 -20.38
N TYR A 297 3.64 -7.73 -19.49
CA TYR A 297 3.75 -7.95 -18.05
C TYR A 297 2.75 -9.01 -17.58
N LYS A 298 1.54 -8.96 -18.13
CA LYS A 298 0.48 -9.93 -17.83
C LYS A 298 0.93 -11.36 -18.14
N ASP A 299 1.47 -11.60 -19.33
CA ASP A 299 1.88 -12.94 -19.75
C ASP A 299 3.06 -13.45 -18.91
N ILE A 300 3.99 -12.57 -18.53
CA ILE A 300 5.10 -12.92 -17.62
C ILE A 300 4.55 -13.39 -16.27
N VAL A 301 3.59 -12.67 -15.69
CA VAL A 301 3.01 -13.02 -14.40
C VAL A 301 2.18 -14.30 -14.49
N GLU A 302 1.37 -14.46 -15.55
CA GLU A 302 0.52 -15.64 -15.75
C GLU A 302 1.34 -16.91 -15.99
N ALA A 303 2.41 -16.85 -16.78
CA ALA A 303 3.32 -17.97 -16.99
C ALA A 303 4.07 -18.38 -15.69
N SER A 304 4.36 -17.41 -14.83
CA SER A 304 5.04 -17.64 -13.56
C SER A 304 4.13 -18.19 -12.45
N LYS A 305 2.83 -17.86 -12.50
CA LYS A 305 1.84 -18.14 -11.46
C LYS A 305 1.74 -19.65 -11.15
N THR A 306 1.49 -19.96 -9.87
CA THR A 306 1.17 -21.31 -9.40
C THR A 306 0.07 -21.24 -8.34
N LYS A 307 -0.43 -22.39 -7.85
CA LYS A 307 -1.39 -22.41 -6.71
C LYS A 307 -0.82 -21.74 -5.45
N ARG A 308 0.51 -21.79 -5.25
CA ARG A 308 1.22 -21.21 -4.09
C ARG A 308 1.60 -19.73 -4.31
N TYR A 309 1.80 -19.33 -5.56
CA TYR A 309 2.23 -17.98 -5.92
C TYR A 309 1.12 -17.20 -6.62
N ALA A 310 0.44 -16.36 -5.85
CA ALA A 310 -0.59 -15.46 -6.37
C ALA A 310 0.01 -14.38 -7.29
N TYR A 311 -0.84 -13.83 -8.17
CA TYR A 311 -0.48 -12.78 -9.14
C TYR A 311 0.29 -11.62 -8.47
N SER A 312 -0.26 -11.04 -7.40
CA SER A 312 0.37 -9.91 -6.71
C SER A 312 1.71 -10.24 -6.08
N ARG A 313 1.97 -11.50 -5.69
CA ARG A 313 3.27 -11.92 -5.17
C ARG A 313 4.33 -11.91 -6.28
N ILE A 314 4.01 -12.48 -7.44
CA ILE A 314 4.90 -12.43 -8.61
C ILE A 314 5.11 -10.98 -9.05
N SER A 315 4.05 -10.18 -9.12
CA SER A 315 4.14 -8.76 -9.48
C SER A 315 5.06 -7.96 -8.54
N ARG A 316 4.99 -8.22 -7.22
CA ARG A 316 5.94 -7.63 -6.25
C ARG A 316 7.37 -8.07 -6.53
N ILE A 317 7.62 -9.36 -6.75
CA ILE A 317 8.96 -9.88 -7.05
C ILE A 317 9.55 -9.19 -8.29
N LEU A 318 8.75 -9.01 -9.35
CA LEU A 318 9.19 -8.32 -10.56
C LEU A 318 9.56 -6.85 -10.29
N CYS A 319 8.72 -6.10 -9.57
CA CYS A 319 9.03 -4.72 -9.21
C CYS A 319 10.25 -4.61 -8.27
N GLN A 320 10.37 -5.51 -7.29
CA GLN A 320 11.51 -5.57 -6.39
C GLN A 320 12.81 -5.89 -7.15
N PHE A 321 12.73 -6.80 -8.13
CA PHE A 321 13.83 -7.06 -9.05
C PHE A 321 14.17 -5.83 -9.87
N PHE A 322 13.20 -5.11 -10.44
CA PHE A 322 13.46 -3.87 -11.16
C PHE A 322 14.21 -2.84 -10.29
N LEU A 323 13.83 -2.71 -9.02
CA LEU A 323 14.40 -1.76 -8.08
C LEU A 323 15.72 -2.19 -7.41
N GLY A 324 16.15 -3.44 -7.60
CA GLY A 324 17.41 -3.92 -7.03
C GLY A 324 17.34 -4.35 -5.57
N PHE A 325 16.18 -4.83 -5.10
CA PHE A 325 16.00 -5.30 -3.72
C PHE A 325 16.95 -6.46 -3.37
N GLU A 326 17.43 -7.22 -4.35
CA GLU A 326 18.37 -8.33 -4.15
C GLU A 326 19.75 -7.89 -3.62
N LYS A 327 20.01 -6.58 -3.58
CA LYS A 327 21.26 -5.99 -3.05
C LYS A 327 21.16 -5.64 -1.56
N LEU A 328 20.01 -5.86 -0.93
CA LEU A 328 19.71 -5.48 0.46
C LEU A 328 19.36 -6.70 1.30
N ASP A 329 19.68 -6.67 2.60
CA ASP A 329 19.14 -7.62 3.57
C ASP A 329 17.68 -7.28 3.92
N THR A 330 16.79 -7.50 2.95
CA THR A 330 15.35 -7.21 3.11
C THR A 330 14.68 -8.11 4.15
N GLY A 331 15.30 -9.23 4.52
CA GLY A 331 14.80 -10.16 5.54
C GLY A 331 14.90 -9.56 6.94
N SER A 332 16.00 -8.88 7.24
CA SER A 332 16.19 -8.11 8.48
C SER A 332 15.50 -6.75 8.42
N LEU A 333 15.78 -5.96 7.37
CA LEU A 333 15.35 -4.56 7.29
C LEU A 333 13.82 -4.39 7.39
N ARG A 334 13.04 -5.25 6.74
CA ARG A 334 11.56 -5.15 6.75
C ARG A 334 10.93 -5.45 8.12
N LYS A 335 11.68 -6.07 9.04
CA LYS A 335 11.21 -6.37 10.40
C LYS A 335 11.46 -5.21 11.37
N ASN A 336 12.28 -4.23 11.00
CA ASN A 336 12.54 -3.05 11.79
C ASN A 336 11.46 -1.98 11.55
N PRO A 337 11.10 -1.18 12.57
CA PRO A 337 10.23 -0.03 12.41
C PRO A 337 10.71 0.94 11.32
N CYS A 338 9.80 1.69 10.73
CA CYS A 338 10.12 2.71 9.73
C CYS A 338 11.17 3.70 10.28
N PRO A 339 12.31 3.93 9.58
CA PRO A 339 13.45 4.67 10.14
C PRO A 339 13.31 6.20 10.11
N TYR A 340 12.38 6.75 9.31
CA TYR A 340 12.22 8.20 9.15
C TYR A 340 10.81 8.58 8.72
N ALA A 341 10.46 9.86 8.92
CA ALA A 341 9.24 10.46 8.39
C ALA A 341 9.60 11.41 7.22
N ARG A 342 9.44 10.94 5.98
CA ARG A 342 9.67 11.74 4.76
C ARG A 342 8.42 12.53 4.40
N VAL A 343 8.50 13.85 4.44
CA VAL A 343 7.38 14.77 4.16
C VAL A 343 7.27 15.00 2.65
N LEU A 344 6.11 14.66 2.07
CA LEU A 344 5.81 14.94 0.66
C LEU A 344 5.06 16.25 0.47
N GLY A 345 4.24 16.65 1.44
CA GLY A 345 3.52 17.92 1.37
C GLY A 345 2.58 18.15 2.55
N PHE A 346 2.17 19.40 2.73
CA PHE A 346 1.30 19.82 3.81
C PHE A 346 0.55 21.11 3.49
N ASN A 347 -0.57 21.34 4.17
CA ASN A 347 -1.29 22.61 4.16
C ASN A 347 -1.06 23.40 5.47
N SER A 348 -1.81 24.49 5.71
CA SER A 348 -1.69 25.30 6.93
C SER A 348 -1.96 24.51 8.24
N THR A 349 -2.91 23.58 8.23
CA THR A 349 -3.13 22.64 9.34
C THR A 349 -1.98 21.66 9.47
N GLY A 350 -1.50 21.10 8.36
CA GLY A 350 -0.34 20.21 8.32
C GLY A 350 0.94 20.85 8.84
N LYS A 351 1.13 22.15 8.61
CA LYS A 351 2.25 22.92 9.20
C LYS A 351 2.18 22.94 10.73
N LYS A 352 0.98 23.06 11.32
CA LYS A 352 0.77 22.95 12.78
C LYS A 352 1.05 21.53 13.26
N ILE A 353 0.55 20.52 12.54
CA ILE A 353 0.84 19.11 12.83
C ILE A 353 2.35 18.85 12.82
N LEU A 354 3.08 19.29 11.80
CA LEU A 354 4.53 19.11 11.68
C LEU A 354 5.31 19.72 12.84
N ARG A 355 4.84 20.83 13.41
CA ARG A 355 5.45 21.42 14.62
C ARG A 355 5.29 20.50 15.83
N GLU A 356 4.13 19.87 15.97
CA GLU A 356 3.89 18.91 17.06
C GLU A 356 4.66 17.60 16.83
N VAL A 357 4.72 17.10 15.59
CA VAL A 357 5.55 15.92 15.24
C VAL A 357 7.01 16.18 15.60
N LYS A 358 7.57 17.35 15.28
CA LYS A 358 8.96 17.72 15.63
C LYS A 358 9.26 17.69 17.14
N LYS A 359 8.25 17.87 18.00
CA LYS A 359 8.42 17.85 19.46
C LYS A 359 8.29 16.45 20.04
N ASN A 360 7.48 15.59 19.44
CA ASN A 360 7.05 14.32 20.04
C ASN A 360 7.58 13.07 19.29
N SER A 361 8.07 13.22 18.06
CA SER A 361 8.47 12.08 17.24
C SER A 361 9.80 11.49 17.69
N SER A 362 9.87 10.16 17.68
CA SER A 362 11.11 9.40 17.82
C SER A 362 11.85 9.21 16.49
N LEU A 363 11.27 9.67 15.37
CA LEU A 363 11.87 9.57 14.03
C LEU A 363 12.52 10.90 13.61
N PRO A 364 13.61 10.85 12.84
CA PRO A 364 14.05 11.99 12.07
C PRO A 364 13.00 12.34 11.00
N ILE A 365 12.73 13.64 10.84
CA ILE A 365 11.75 14.17 9.89
C ILE A 365 12.49 14.80 8.72
N TYR A 366 12.27 14.28 7.52
CA TYR A 366 12.95 14.72 6.31
C TYR A 366 12.00 15.53 5.41
N THR A 367 12.23 16.85 5.34
CA THR A 367 11.66 17.73 4.31
C THR A 367 12.60 17.91 3.12
N LYS A 368 13.90 17.74 3.33
CA LYS A 368 14.95 17.65 2.31
C LYS A 368 15.71 16.33 2.50
N ILE A 369 16.38 15.86 1.46
CA ILE A 369 17.23 14.67 1.58
C ILE A 369 18.42 15.05 2.50
N PRO A 370 18.66 14.30 3.60
CA PRO A 370 19.81 14.51 4.46
C PRO A 370 21.12 14.17 3.73
N GLN A 371 22.23 14.73 4.22
CA GLN A 371 23.55 14.48 3.65
C GLN A 371 23.99 13.01 3.81
N ILE A 372 23.66 12.40 4.95
CA ILE A 372 23.91 10.98 5.23
C ILE A 372 22.60 10.23 5.06
N THR A 373 22.55 9.35 4.07
CA THR A 373 21.38 8.53 3.76
C THR A 373 21.63 7.07 4.14
N ASP A 374 20.70 6.46 4.87
CA ASP A 374 20.71 5.01 5.11
C ASP A 374 20.34 4.22 3.84
N GLN A 375 20.38 2.88 3.93
CA GLN A 375 20.09 2.00 2.80
C GLN A 375 18.63 2.08 2.33
N ILE A 376 17.68 2.36 3.23
CA ILE A 376 16.25 2.43 2.94
C ILE A 376 15.96 3.72 2.17
N LEU A 377 16.52 4.86 2.60
CA LEU A 377 16.37 6.12 1.89
C LEU A 377 17.08 6.12 0.53
N LYS A 378 18.25 5.46 0.43
CA LYS A 378 18.90 5.24 -0.88
C LYS A 378 18.01 4.45 -1.84
N LEU A 379 17.27 3.46 -1.32
CA LEU A 379 16.32 2.69 -2.11
C LEU A 379 15.13 3.55 -2.55
N ASP A 380 14.59 4.41 -1.69
CA ASP A 380 13.51 5.35 -2.05
C ASP A 380 13.94 6.31 -3.17
N ILE A 381 15.13 6.91 -3.04
CA ILE A 381 15.71 7.79 -4.07
C ILE A 381 15.91 7.02 -5.37
N SER A 382 16.45 5.80 -5.30
CA SER A 382 16.65 4.93 -6.45
C SER A 382 15.32 4.55 -7.09
N ALA A 383 14.26 4.36 -6.31
CA ALA A 383 12.92 4.07 -6.82
C ALA A 383 12.33 5.26 -7.59
N THR A 384 12.49 6.49 -7.10
CA THR A 384 12.10 7.68 -7.88
C THR A 384 12.89 7.79 -9.18
N SER A 385 14.20 7.54 -9.13
CA SER A 385 15.05 7.54 -10.32
C SER A 385 14.68 6.45 -11.31
N ALA A 386 14.41 5.23 -10.84
CA ALA A 386 13.94 4.14 -11.68
C ALA A 386 12.55 4.43 -12.27
N TYR A 387 11.66 5.12 -11.53
CA TYR A 387 10.36 5.53 -12.04
C TYR A 387 10.47 6.50 -13.23
N SER A 388 11.51 7.36 -13.27
CA SER A 388 11.76 8.25 -14.42
C SER A 388 12.07 7.48 -15.73
N LEU A 389 12.55 6.23 -15.64
CA LEU A 389 12.72 5.35 -16.80
C LEU A 389 11.37 4.88 -17.38
N LEU A 390 10.35 4.79 -16.53
CA LEU A 390 8.99 4.37 -16.89
C LEU A 390 8.14 5.57 -17.33
N ASN A 391 8.41 6.74 -16.76
CA ASN A 391 7.68 7.97 -16.99
C ASN A 391 8.62 9.12 -17.36
N LYS A 392 8.68 9.44 -18.66
CA LYS A 392 9.58 10.47 -19.21
C LYS A 392 9.23 11.90 -18.75
N ASN A 393 8.03 12.12 -18.22
CA ASN A 393 7.64 13.42 -17.67
C ASN A 393 8.24 13.67 -16.27
N ILE A 394 8.82 12.64 -15.64
CA ILE A 394 9.43 12.75 -14.31
C ILE A 394 10.95 12.90 -14.45
N PRO A 395 11.56 13.98 -13.93
CA PRO A 395 13.01 14.12 -13.93
C PRO A 395 13.71 13.02 -13.12
N PHE A 396 14.86 12.59 -13.60
CA PHE A 396 15.76 11.73 -12.81
C PHE A 396 16.12 12.42 -11.48
N ASN A 397 16.22 11.66 -10.39
CA ASN A 397 16.57 12.18 -9.06
C ASN A 397 15.65 13.32 -8.54
N GLN A 398 14.36 13.32 -8.92
CA GLN A 398 13.39 14.35 -8.51
C GLN A 398 13.30 14.56 -6.98
N ASP A 399 13.65 13.57 -6.16
CA ASP A 399 13.71 13.70 -4.69
C ASP A 399 14.66 14.78 -4.16
N TYR A 400 15.68 15.15 -4.94
CA TYR A 400 16.64 16.21 -4.59
C TYR A 400 16.18 17.59 -5.03
N THR A 401 15.39 17.67 -6.11
CA THR A 401 15.02 18.93 -6.76
C THR A 401 13.62 19.39 -6.38
N LYS A 402 12.74 18.47 -5.99
CA LYS A 402 11.37 18.78 -5.59
C LYS A 402 11.30 18.99 -4.07
N SER A 403 10.88 20.18 -3.66
CA SER A 403 10.53 20.46 -2.27
C SER A 403 9.13 19.93 -1.94
N PRO A 404 8.81 19.67 -0.65
CA PRO A 404 7.47 19.30 -0.23
C PRO A 404 6.42 20.28 -0.74
N ILE A 405 5.28 19.75 -1.18
CA ILE A 405 4.19 20.57 -1.68
C ILE A 405 3.57 21.36 -0.52
N ILE A 406 3.58 22.68 -0.63
CA ILE A 406 2.95 23.57 0.34
C ILE A 406 1.64 24.06 -0.28
N MET A 407 0.52 23.61 0.29
CA MET A 407 -0.81 24.05 -0.12
C MET A 407 -1.27 25.15 0.84
N ASP A 408 -0.88 26.38 0.54
CA ASP A 408 -1.46 27.54 1.23
C ASP A 408 -2.92 27.65 0.76
N LYS A 409 -3.86 27.60 1.70
CA LYS A 409 -5.27 27.86 1.39
C LYS A 409 -5.34 29.26 0.80
N ILE A 410 -5.81 29.37 -0.44
CA ILE A 410 -6.26 30.64 -1.04
C ILE A 410 -7.36 31.21 -0.16
#